data_AF-A0A9P1IS80-F1
#
_entry.id   AF-A0A9P1IS80-F1
#
_cell.length_a   1.000
_cell.length_b   1.000
_cell.length_c   1.000
_cell.angle_alpha   90.00
_cell.angle_beta   90.00
_cell.angle_gamma   90.00
#
_symmetry.space_group_name_H-M   'P 1'
#
loop_
_entity.id
_entity.type
_entity.pdbx_description
1 polymer ?
#
loop_
_entity_poly.entity_id
_entity_poly.type
_entity_poly.pdbx_seq_one_letter_code
_entity_poly.pdbx_strand_id
1 'polypeptide(L)'
;MGNFRADYLSVPQYNLTACYYRKSMSQMITNTMCMLYDPEHFLSGNHSFNETWMDQRACNPHDKNGFANFPENLQNTSQNTRFVFIRDPFDRFISFYLDKCLNEEQCYNCEREDIRCVVREMYKSFLKISKGQKKLESSYNNSTYMDIHSTPTTWNCDFVRFRNVYYIMVIGSDLEERKEPISKLVDILRRKNVPENYISKIKLNLLKSETKHSTHSSKFRKLVEEKVRNDKIIREYLHKIYFYDYLVFPEFDRAHLDPPYNMSNSSFDEKYRKDYENIIRNQEDLSMLKN
;
A
#
# COMPACT_ATOMS: atom_id res chain seq x y z
N MET A 1 -14.16 -8.06 6.98
CA MET A 1 -12.98 -7.84 6.13
C MET A 1 -11.76 -7.80 7.04
N GLY A 2 -10.93 -8.84 7.04
CA GLY A 2 -9.84 -8.96 8.00
C GLY A 2 -8.53 -8.32 7.55
N ASN A 3 -7.52 -8.33 8.43
CA ASN A 3 -6.13 -8.24 8.00
C ASN A 3 -5.77 -9.49 7.18
N PHE A 4 -5.52 -9.33 5.88
CA PHE A 4 -5.25 -10.45 4.96
C PHE A 4 -3.77 -10.58 4.63
N ARG A 5 -2.98 -9.50 4.75
CA ARG A 5 -1.55 -9.51 4.44
C ARG A 5 -0.83 -8.41 5.21
N ALA A 6 0.32 -8.73 5.78
CA ALA A 6 1.12 -7.72 6.46
C ALA A 6 2.59 -7.98 6.12
N ASP A 7 3.15 -7.13 5.25
CA ASP A 7 4.53 -7.19 4.83
C ASP A 7 5.30 -6.06 5.53
N TYR A 8 6.30 -6.44 6.32
CA TYR A 8 7.10 -5.53 7.12
C TYR A 8 8.56 -5.60 6.74
N LEU A 9 9.25 -4.48 6.86
CA LEU A 9 10.69 -4.37 6.75
C LEU A 9 11.22 -3.73 8.01
N SER A 10 12.22 -4.34 8.64
CA SER A 10 12.74 -3.90 9.93
C SER A 10 14.21 -3.55 9.81
N VAL A 11 14.60 -2.42 10.42
CA VAL A 11 15.98 -1.97 10.54
C VAL A 11 16.27 -1.81 12.04
N PRO A 12 16.70 -2.89 12.72
CA PRO A 12 16.82 -2.91 14.18
C PRO A 12 17.77 -1.84 14.73
N GLN A 13 18.88 -1.56 14.03
CA GLN A 13 19.87 -0.55 14.44
C GLN A 13 19.31 0.87 14.59
N TYR A 14 18.23 1.19 13.88
CA TYR A 14 17.53 2.48 13.99
C TYR A 14 16.17 2.37 14.69
N ASN A 15 15.81 1.17 15.17
CA ASN A 15 14.50 0.84 15.72
C ASN A 15 13.34 1.35 14.83
N LEU A 16 13.47 1.06 13.54
CA LEU A 16 12.55 1.45 12.47
C LEU A 16 11.89 0.21 11.88
N THR A 17 10.58 0.30 11.68
CA THR A 17 9.82 -0.70 10.94
C THR A 17 8.93 0.01 9.91
N ALA A 18 9.01 -0.41 8.66
CA ALA A 18 8.12 0.04 7.61
C ALA A 18 7.12 -1.06 7.32
N CYS A 19 5.83 -0.74 7.30
CA CYS A 19 4.91 -1.56 6.53
C CYS A 19 4.93 -1.09 5.08
N TYR A 20 4.89 -2.02 4.14
CA TYR A 20 4.75 -1.70 2.73
C TYR A 20 3.68 -2.59 2.10
N TYR A 21 2.98 -2.03 1.12
CA TYR A 21 2.02 -2.75 0.32
C TYR A 21 2.02 -2.19 -1.10
N ARG A 22 1.61 -3.04 -2.04
CA ARG A 22 1.75 -2.75 -3.48
C ARG A 22 1.02 -1.46 -3.84
N LYS A 23 1.60 -0.72 -4.79
CA LYS A 23 1.05 0.53 -5.38
C LYS A 23 1.03 1.74 -4.45
N SER A 24 1.68 1.65 -3.29
CA SER A 24 1.90 2.77 -2.37
C SER A 24 3.39 2.93 -2.08
N MET A 25 4.19 3.27 -3.10
CA MET A 25 5.66 3.41 -2.99
C MET A 25 6.40 2.14 -2.52
N SER A 26 5.80 0.96 -2.64
CA SER A 26 6.38 -0.31 -2.13
C SER A 26 7.84 -0.54 -2.53
N GLN A 27 8.21 -0.26 -3.78
CA GLN A 27 9.58 -0.47 -4.27
C GLN A 27 10.56 0.52 -3.63
N MET A 28 10.17 1.78 -3.54
CA MET A 28 10.99 2.83 -2.93
C MET A 28 11.21 2.59 -1.44
N ILE A 29 10.16 2.19 -0.71
CA ILE A 29 10.26 1.82 0.72
C ILE A 29 11.19 0.63 0.88
N THR A 30 11.06 -0.38 0.01
CA THR A 30 11.91 -1.58 0.09
C THR A 30 13.39 -1.23 -0.07
N ASN A 31 13.72 -0.42 -1.07
CA ASN A 31 15.09 -0.01 -1.35
C ASN A 31 15.62 0.96 -0.25
N THR A 32 14.76 1.83 0.27
CA THR A 32 15.10 2.71 1.41
C THR A 32 15.45 1.90 2.65
N MET A 33 14.58 0.97 3.03
CA MET A 33 14.81 0.13 4.20
C MET A 33 16.01 -0.79 4.01
N CYS A 34 16.25 -1.29 2.79
CA CYS A 34 17.41 -2.13 2.51
C CYS A 34 18.72 -1.35 2.62
N MET A 35 18.79 -0.14 2.05
CA MET A 35 19.95 0.73 2.21
C MET A 35 20.22 1.08 3.69
N LEU A 36 19.16 1.24 4.48
CA LEU A 36 19.30 1.48 5.91
C LEU A 36 19.67 0.23 6.70
N TYR A 37 19.34 -0.97 6.21
CA TYR A 37 19.66 -2.25 6.85
C TYR A 37 21.13 -2.63 6.62
N ASP A 38 21.60 -2.51 5.38
CA ASP A 38 22.98 -2.84 4.98
C ASP A 38 23.50 -1.78 3.98
N PRO A 39 23.97 -0.63 4.49
CA PRO A 39 24.40 0.46 3.63
C PRO A 39 25.66 0.11 2.82
N GLU A 40 26.56 -0.71 3.35
CA GLU A 40 27.81 -1.05 2.66
C GLU A 40 27.53 -1.89 1.42
N HIS A 41 26.75 -2.96 1.53
CA HIS A 41 26.40 -3.79 0.37
C HIS A 41 25.50 -3.02 -0.62
N PHE A 42 24.53 -2.26 -0.12
CA PHE A 42 23.65 -1.46 -1.00
C PHE A 42 24.45 -0.43 -1.81
N LEU A 43 25.40 0.26 -1.18
CA LEU A 43 26.17 1.32 -1.84
C LEU A 43 27.30 0.80 -2.72
N SER A 44 27.94 -0.32 -2.34
CA SER A 44 29.05 -0.93 -3.09
C SER A 44 28.59 -1.68 -4.34
N GLY A 45 27.39 -2.26 -4.34
CA GLY A 45 26.82 -2.97 -5.49
C GLY A 45 26.30 -2.08 -6.62
N ASN A 46 26.53 -0.76 -6.57
CA ASN A 46 25.95 0.23 -7.49
C ASN A 46 24.40 0.17 -7.52
N HIS A 47 23.77 -0.25 -6.42
CA HIS A 47 22.33 -0.44 -6.38
C HIS A 47 21.58 0.89 -6.51
N SER A 48 20.54 0.90 -7.35
CA SER A 48 19.67 2.07 -7.50
C SER A 48 18.34 1.91 -6.76
N PHE A 49 17.77 3.02 -6.29
CA PHE A 49 16.43 3.03 -5.69
C PHE A 49 15.31 2.65 -6.68
N ASN A 50 15.62 2.55 -7.98
CA ASN A 50 14.72 2.11 -9.03
C ASN A 50 14.81 0.60 -9.32
N GLU A 51 15.72 -0.13 -8.67
CA GLU A 51 15.84 -1.58 -8.83
C GLU A 51 14.56 -2.28 -8.39
N THR A 52 14.22 -3.32 -9.14
CA THR A 52 13.01 -4.13 -9.04
C THR A 52 13.31 -5.42 -8.27
N TRP A 53 12.35 -6.34 -8.22
CA TRP A 53 12.50 -7.65 -7.57
C TRP A 53 13.30 -8.64 -8.41
N MET A 54 13.59 -8.29 -9.68
CA MET A 54 14.37 -9.09 -10.62
C MET A 54 15.88 -8.84 -10.52
N ASP A 55 16.28 -7.75 -9.87
CA ASP A 55 17.69 -7.40 -9.68
C ASP A 55 18.25 -8.18 -8.48
N GLN A 56 19.54 -8.56 -8.50
CA GLN A 56 20.20 -9.13 -7.33
C GLN A 56 20.19 -8.09 -6.21
N ARG A 57 19.39 -8.27 -5.16
CA ARG A 57 19.26 -7.30 -4.07
C ARG A 57 20.27 -7.58 -2.97
N ALA A 58 20.82 -6.51 -2.40
CA ALA A 58 21.56 -6.59 -1.13
C ALA A 58 20.70 -7.15 0.02
N CYS A 59 19.37 -6.93 -0.01
CA CYS A 59 18.44 -7.44 1.01
C CYS A 59 17.24 -8.15 0.39
N ASN A 60 16.87 -9.31 0.95
CA ASN A 60 15.72 -10.08 0.52
C ASN A 60 14.45 -9.67 1.31
N PRO A 61 13.42 -9.06 0.68
CA PRO A 61 12.16 -8.70 1.35
C PRO A 61 11.28 -9.90 1.70
N HIS A 62 11.76 -11.13 1.46
CA HIS A 62 11.13 -12.38 1.86
C HIS A 62 11.88 -13.10 3.00
N ASP A 63 13.03 -12.58 3.44
CA ASP A 63 13.75 -13.12 4.58
C ASP A 63 13.06 -12.71 5.89
N LYS A 64 12.12 -13.55 6.33
CA LYS A 64 11.31 -13.34 7.54
C LYS A 64 12.10 -13.41 8.83
N ASN A 65 13.33 -13.95 8.81
CA ASN A 65 14.19 -14.03 9.99
C ASN A 65 15.16 -12.85 10.07
N GLY A 66 15.22 -12.01 9.03
CA GLY A 66 16.12 -10.86 8.94
C GLY A 66 15.38 -9.59 8.50
N PHE A 67 15.63 -9.14 7.26
CA PHE A 67 15.16 -7.86 6.76
C PHE A 67 13.62 -7.72 6.73
N ALA A 68 12.91 -8.81 6.43
CA ALA A 68 11.45 -8.86 6.40
C ALA A 68 10.84 -9.39 7.72
N ASN A 69 11.57 -9.24 8.83
CA ASN A 69 11.12 -9.70 10.12
C ASN A 69 9.98 -8.82 10.67
N PHE A 70 8.93 -9.50 11.15
CA PHE A 70 7.84 -8.93 11.90
C PHE A 70 8.26 -8.85 13.37
N PRO A 71 8.37 -7.66 13.99
CA PRO A 71 8.65 -7.60 15.42
C PRO A 71 7.49 -8.29 16.17
N GLU A 72 7.75 -9.45 16.78
CA GLU A 72 6.76 -10.32 17.46
C GLU A 72 5.86 -9.56 18.46
N ASN A 73 6.31 -8.39 18.94
CA ASN A 73 5.55 -7.50 19.80
C ASN A 73 5.21 -6.16 19.13
N LEU A 74 4.30 -6.16 18.15
CA LEU A 74 3.64 -4.92 17.69
C LEU A 74 2.95 -4.18 18.84
N GLN A 75 2.57 -4.89 19.89
CA GLN A 75 1.90 -4.34 21.07
C GLN A 75 2.86 -3.64 22.07
N ASN A 76 4.17 -3.96 22.08
CA ASN A 76 5.00 -3.67 23.26
C ASN A 76 6.37 -3.03 23.00
N THR A 77 6.45 -2.05 22.08
CA THR A 77 7.65 -1.21 21.99
C THR A 77 7.26 0.24 21.74
N SER A 78 7.16 1.03 22.81
CA SER A 78 7.16 2.50 22.76
C SER A 78 8.39 3.08 22.05
N GLN A 79 9.42 2.25 21.82
CA GLN A 79 10.68 2.64 21.20
C GLN A 79 10.72 2.43 19.68
N ASN A 80 9.94 1.50 19.11
CA ASN A 80 9.97 1.20 17.67
C ASN A 80 9.11 2.21 16.91
N THR A 81 9.72 2.92 15.95
CA THR A 81 8.98 3.84 15.09
C THR A 81 8.51 3.13 13.84
N ARG A 82 7.20 3.14 13.66
CA ARG A 82 6.53 2.49 12.54
C ARG A 82 6.02 3.52 11.57
N PHE A 83 6.25 3.31 10.29
CA PHE A 83 5.74 4.21 9.27
C PHE A 83 5.20 3.46 8.07
N VAL A 84 4.33 4.13 7.33
CA VAL A 84 3.75 3.60 6.10
C VAL A 84 3.39 4.75 5.17
N PHE A 85 3.59 4.54 3.87
CA PHE A 85 3.01 5.42 2.87
C PHE A 85 1.67 4.84 2.41
N ILE A 86 0.64 5.69 2.38
CA ILE A 86 -0.67 5.34 1.84
C ILE A 86 -0.98 6.21 0.62
N ARG A 87 -1.77 5.69 -0.31
CA ARG A 87 -2.15 6.39 -1.55
C ARG A 87 -3.67 6.40 -1.64
N ASP A 88 -4.24 7.50 -2.14
CA ASP A 88 -5.68 7.57 -2.42
C ASP A 88 -6.15 6.31 -3.15
N PRO A 89 -7.24 5.65 -2.71
CA PRO A 89 -7.65 4.38 -3.29
C PRO A 89 -7.93 4.39 -4.80
N PHE A 90 -8.47 5.48 -5.35
CA PHE A 90 -8.73 5.57 -6.79
C PHE A 90 -7.42 5.77 -7.56
N ASP A 91 -6.51 6.61 -7.06
CA ASP A 91 -5.16 6.77 -7.62
C ASP A 91 -4.35 5.48 -7.55
N ARG A 92 -4.50 4.72 -6.47
CA ARG A 92 -3.87 3.41 -6.30
C ARG A 92 -4.40 2.41 -7.31
N PHE A 93 -5.71 2.40 -7.56
CA PHE A 93 -6.31 1.62 -8.64
C PHE A 93 -5.76 2.01 -10.02
N ILE A 94 -5.65 3.30 -10.32
CA ILE A 94 -5.08 3.79 -11.57
C ILE A 94 -3.63 3.31 -11.72
N SER A 95 -2.81 3.41 -10.67
CA SER A 95 -1.43 2.90 -10.67
C SER A 95 -1.38 1.37 -10.88
N PHE A 96 -2.30 0.63 -10.28
CA PHE A 96 -2.45 -0.80 -10.49
C PHE A 96 -2.78 -1.12 -11.95
N TYR A 97 -3.80 -0.48 -12.52
CA TYR A 97 -4.28 -0.76 -13.86
C TYR A 97 -3.23 -0.42 -14.93
N LEU A 98 -2.59 0.76 -14.81
CA LEU A 98 -1.55 1.17 -15.76
C LEU A 98 -0.35 0.22 -15.75
N ASP A 99 0.06 -0.26 -14.57
CA ASP A 99 1.19 -1.19 -14.48
C ASP A 99 0.81 -2.62 -14.87
N LYS A 100 -0.26 -3.16 -14.29
CA LYS A 100 -0.59 -4.58 -14.45
C LYS A 100 -1.32 -4.86 -15.75
N CYS A 101 -2.36 -4.08 -16.04
CA CYS A 101 -3.17 -4.32 -17.24
C CYS A 101 -2.52 -3.80 -18.52
N LEU A 102 -1.99 -2.57 -18.51
CA LEU A 102 -1.46 -1.97 -19.74
C LEU A 102 -0.01 -2.35 -20.01
N ASN A 103 0.84 -2.36 -18.99
CA ASN A 103 2.27 -2.61 -19.14
C ASN A 103 2.65 -4.11 -19.04
N GLU A 104 2.12 -4.84 -18.04
CA GLU A 104 2.40 -6.28 -17.88
C GLU A 104 1.39 -7.19 -18.60
N GLU A 105 0.34 -6.62 -19.20
CA GLU A 105 -0.70 -7.35 -19.93
C GLU A 105 -1.45 -8.39 -19.08
N GLN A 106 -1.39 -8.24 -17.75
CA GLN A 106 -2.08 -9.08 -16.78
C GLN A 106 -3.29 -8.32 -16.25
N CYS A 107 -4.50 -8.73 -16.62
CA CYS A 107 -5.70 -7.92 -16.41
C CYS A 107 -6.97 -8.71 -16.05
N TYR A 108 -6.89 -9.68 -15.14
CA TYR A 108 -8.05 -10.51 -14.74
C TYR A 108 -8.78 -11.19 -15.92
N ASN A 109 -8.06 -11.52 -17.01
CA ASN A 109 -8.61 -12.02 -18.28
C ASN A 109 -9.58 -11.05 -18.99
N CYS A 110 -9.53 -9.76 -18.65
CA CYS A 110 -10.23 -8.70 -19.38
C CYS A 110 -9.41 -8.21 -20.57
N GLU A 111 -10.10 -7.67 -21.57
CA GLU A 111 -9.45 -6.86 -22.60
C GLU A 111 -8.79 -5.63 -21.96
N ARG A 112 -7.62 -5.24 -22.47
CA ARG A 112 -6.78 -4.23 -21.81
C ARG A 112 -7.50 -2.91 -21.59
N GLU A 113 -8.37 -2.50 -22.51
CA GLU A 113 -9.06 -1.20 -22.47
C GLU A 113 -10.39 -1.23 -21.69
N ASP A 114 -10.85 -2.43 -21.29
CA ASP A 114 -12.12 -2.63 -20.59
C ASP A 114 -11.95 -2.55 -19.06
N ILE A 115 -11.85 -1.31 -18.58
CA ILE A 115 -11.77 -1.01 -17.14
C ILE A 115 -13.02 -1.53 -16.39
N ARG A 116 -14.20 -1.57 -17.03
CA ARG A 116 -15.43 -2.05 -16.40
C ARG A 116 -15.34 -3.54 -16.10
N CYS A 117 -14.79 -4.35 -17.01
CA CYS A 117 -14.49 -5.76 -16.74
C CYS A 117 -13.55 -5.91 -15.55
N VAL A 118 -12.47 -5.12 -15.50
CA VAL A 118 -11.45 -5.20 -14.44
C VAL A 118 -12.05 -4.97 -13.06
N VAL A 119 -12.79 -3.88 -12.86
CA VAL A 119 -13.37 -3.58 -11.54
C VAL A 119 -14.42 -4.61 -11.11
N ARG A 120 -15.14 -5.23 -12.07
CA ARG A 120 -16.09 -6.31 -11.80
C ARG A 120 -15.39 -7.58 -11.33
N GLU A 121 -14.32 -7.99 -12.01
CA GLU A 121 -13.55 -9.18 -11.65
C GLU A 121 -12.79 -8.98 -10.33
N MET A 122 -12.23 -7.79 -10.09
CA MET A 122 -11.68 -7.40 -8.79
C MET A 122 -12.71 -7.58 -7.67
N TYR A 123 -13.91 -6.99 -7.82
CA TYR A 123 -14.96 -7.09 -6.82
C TYR A 123 -15.38 -8.55 -6.56
N LYS A 124 -15.59 -9.35 -7.63
CA LYS A 124 -15.89 -10.78 -7.51
C LYS A 124 -14.79 -11.54 -6.77
N SER A 125 -13.52 -11.26 -7.08
CA SER A 125 -12.37 -11.87 -6.43
C SER A 125 -12.33 -11.52 -4.94
N PHE A 126 -12.49 -10.24 -4.60
CA PHE A 126 -12.49 -9.78 -3.21
C PHE A 126 -13.68 -10.29 -2.40
N LEU A 127 -14.85 -10.47 -3.01
CA LEU A 127 -15.97 -11.14 -2.34
C LEU A 127 -15.66 -12.59 -1.99
N LYS A 128 -14.95 -13.32 -2.86
CA LYS A 128 -14.51 -14.70 -2.55
C LYS A 128 -13.50 -14.70 -1.41
N ILE A 129 -12.55 -13.76 -1.43
CA ILE A 129 -11.55 -13.62 -0.36
C ILE A 129 -12.21 -13.28 0.98
N SER A 130 -13.14 -12.31 0.99
CA SER A 130 -13.83 -11.90 2.21
C SER A 130 -14.69 -13.00 2.82
N LYS A 131 -15.18 -13.95 2.00
CA LYS A 131 -15.94 -15.13 2.42
C LYS A 131 -15.06 -16.32 2.80
N GLY A 132 -13.73 -16.19 2.76
CA GLY A 132 -12.79 -17.29 3.00
C GLY A 132 -12.77 -18.36 1.90
N GLN A 133 -13.44 -18.10 0.76
CA GLN A 133 -13.53 -19.03 -0.38
C GLN A 133 -12.29 -18.97 -1.28
N LYS A 134 -11.47 -17.94 -1.12
CA LYS A 134 -10.19 -17.75 -1.81
C LYS A 134 -9.18 -17.20 -0.82
N LYS A 135 -7.96 -17.75 -0.80
CA LYS A 135 -6.88 -17.21 0.01
C LYS A 135 -6.08 -16.16 -0.77
N LEU A 136 -5.65 -15.12 -0.08
CA LEU A 136 -4.73 -14.11 -0.62
C LEU A 136 -3.29 -14.61 -0.44
N GLU A 137 -2.90 -15.62 -1.22
CA GLU A 137 -1.56 -16.21 -1.17
C GLU A 137 -0.67 -15.69 -2.31
N SER A 138 0.64 -15.62 -2.11
CA SER A 138 1.60 -15.26 -3.17
C SER A 138 1.79 -16.38 -4.21
N SER A 139 0.77 -17.18 -4.51
CA SER A 139 0.86 -18.25 -5.51
C SER A 139 0.92 -17.66 -6.92
N TYR A 140 1.70 -18.31 -7.79
CA TYR A 140 1.95 -17.90 -9.18
C TYR A 140 0.72 -17.93 -10.10
N ASN A 141 -0.50 -18.15 -9.59
CA ASN A 141 -1.67 -18.02 -10.43
C ASN A 141 -1.94 -16.52 -10.70
N ASN A 142 -2.22 -16.18 -11.96
CA ASN A 142 -2.39 -14.79 -12.40
C ASN A 142 -3.46 -14.05 -11.57
N SER A 143 -4.51 -14.73 -11.12
CA SER A 143 -5.60 -14.09 -10.38
C SER A 143 -5.16 -13.59 -9.01
N THR A 144 -4.39 -14.36 -8.25
CA THR A 144 -3.94 -13.95 -6.90
C THR A 144 -2.82 -12.91 -6.97
N TYR A 145 -1.98 -12.98 -8.00
CA TYR A 145 -1.01 -11.92 -8.29
C TYR A 145 -1.72 -10.58 -8.53
N MET A 146 -2.83 -10.57 -9.26
CA MET A 146 -3.60 -9.35 -9.49
C MET A 146 -4.26 -8.81 -8.22
N ASP A 147 -4.78 -9.72 -7.37
CA ASP A 147 -5.41 -9.33 -6.11
C ASP A 147 -4.44 -8.64 -5.17
N ILE A 148 -3.24 -9.20 -4.95
CA ILE A 148 -2.26 -8.59 -4.03
C ILE A 148 -1.82 -7.18 -4.47
N HIS A 149 -1.96 -6.85 -5.75
CA HIS A 149 -1.64 -5.52 -6.28
C HIS A 149 -2.79 -4.53 -6.22
N SER A 150 -4.00 -5.00 -5.91
CA SER A 150 -5.23 -4.20 -5.95
C SER A 150 -6.07 -4.30 -4.68
N THR A 151 -5.68 -5.10 -3.68
CA THR A 151 -6.42 -5.21 -2.41
C THR A 151 -6.58 -3.87 -1.71
N PRO A 152 -7.68 -3.61 -0.99
CA PRO A 152 -7.86 -2.39 -0.19
C PRO A 152 -6.69 -2.13 0.77
N THR A 153 -6.39 -0.87 1.05
CA THR A 153 -5.33 -0.46 1.99
C THR A 153 -5.56 -1.09 3.37
N THR A 154 -6.80 -1.08 3.85
CA THR A 154 -7.22 -1.66 5.13
C THR A 154 -6.97 -3.17 5.27
N TRP A 155 -6.82 -3.89 4.16
CA TRP A 155 -6.50 -5.32 4.17
C TRP A 155 -5.01 -5.59 4.40
N ASN A 156 -4.20 -4.52 4.41
CA ASN A 156 -2.75 -4.57 4.56
C ASN A 156 -2.32 -4.05 5.95
N CYS A 157 -1.08 -4.36 6.34
CA CYS A 157 -0.40 -3.77 7.51
C CYS A 157 -1.11 -3.88 8.86
N ASP A 158 -2.12 -4.75 8.95
CA ASP A 158 -2.92 -4.91 10.15
C ASP A 158 -3.52 -3.61 10.71
N PHE A 159 -3.88 -2.69 9.81
CA PHE A 159 -4.41 -1.37 10.19
C PHE A 159 -5.64 -1.47 11.08
N VAL A 160 -6.41 -2.54 10.90
CA VAL A 160 -7.51 -2.97 11.76
C VAL A 160 -7.17 -2.84 13.24
N ARG A 161 -6.00 -3.32 13.65
CA ARG A 161 -5.56 -3.34 15.06
C ARG A 161 -4.54 -2.25 15.38
N PHE A 162 -3.70 -1.89 14.42
CA PHE A 162 -2.47 -1.15 14.67
C PHE A 162 -2.37 0.17 13.92
N ARG A 163 -3.45 0.70 13.33
CA ARG A 163 -3.41 2.00 12.61
C ARG A 163 -2.74 3.11 13.43
N ASN A 164 -3.13 3.26 14.70
CA ASN A 164 -2.72 4.40 15.54
C ASN A 164 -1.24 4.37 15.96
N VAL A 165 -0.51 3.27 15.71
CA VAL A 165 0.93 3.19 16.00
C VAL A 165 1.80 3.55 14.79
N TYR A 166 1.22 3.80 13.62
CA TYR A 166 1.96 4.21 12.43
C TYR A 166 2.02 5.72 12.28
N TYR A 167 3.19 6.21 11.87
CA TYR A 167 3.30 7.46 11.12
C TYR A 167 2.79 7.23 9.69
N ILE A 168 1.62 7.79 9.41
CA ILE A 168 0.95 7.68 8.11
C ILE A 168 1.37 8.85 7.23
N MET A 169 1.82 8.54 6.02
CA MET A 169 2.26 9.53 5.03
C MET A 169 1.45 9.33 3.74
N VAL A 170 0.53 10.25 3.44
CA VAL A 170 -0.26 10.18 2.21
C VAL A 170 0.59 10.64 1.05
N ILE A 171 0.68 9.80 0.01
CA ILE A 171 1.38 10.12 -1.22
C ILE A 171 0.39 10.39 -2.34
N GLY A 172 0.65 11.47 -3.07
CA GLY A 172 -0.04 11.74 -4.31
C GLY A 172 0.63 11.16 -5.53
N SER A 173 0.10 11.53 -6.69
CA SER A 173 0.54 11.02 -7.97
C SER A 173 1.68 11.85 -8.57
N ASP A 174 1.69 13.16 -8.33
CA ASP A 174 2.69 14.09 -8.83
C ASP A 174 3.88 14.32 -7.87
N LEU A 175 4.86 15.11 -8.30
CA LEU A 175 6.08 15.40 -7.53
C LEU A 175 5.84 16.36 -6.36
N GLU A 176 4.92 17.31 -6.49
CA GLU A 176 4.62 18.28 -5.44
C GLU A 176 3.93 17.59 -4.25
N GLU A 177 2.97 16.72 -4.54
CA GLU A 177 2.26 15.92 -3.56
C GLU A 177 3.16 14.89 -2.84
N ARG A 178 4.36 14.61 -3.38
CA ARG A 178 5.35 13.75 -2.73
C ARG A 178 6.26 14.49 -1.75
N LYS A 179 6.39 15.81 -1.85
CA LYS A 179 7.36 16.56 -1.04
C LYS A 179 7.07 16.47 0.46
N GLU A 180 5.83 16.71 0.84
CA GLU A 180 5.37 16.68 2.23
C GLU A 180 5.57 15.31 2.89
N PRO A 181 5.06 14.19 2.33
CA PRO A 181 5.24 12.87 2.93
C PRO A 181 6.72 12.44 2.96
N ILE A 182 7.53 12.82 1.97
CA ILE A 182 8.98 12.56 2.01
C ILE A 182 9.66 13.39 3.10
N SER A 183 9.24 14.63 3.34
CA SER A 183 9.76 15.45 4.44
C SER A 183 9.47 14.82 5.80
N LYS A 184 8.25 14.31 6.00
CA LYS A 184 7.87 13.55 7.21
C LYS A 184 8.79 12.35 7.43
N LEU A 185 9.09 11.58 6.38
CA LEU A 185 10.04 10.47 6.46
C LEU A 185 11.43 10.95 6.87
N VAL A 186 11.94 12.02 6.24
CA VAL A 186 13.23 12.60 6.59
C VAL A 186 13.30 12.98 8.07
N ASP A 187 12.25 13.58 8.62
CA ASP A 187 12.20 13.95 10.04
C ASP A 187 12.16 12.74 10.97
N ILE A 188 11.51 11.64 10.55
CA ILE A 188 11.55 10.36 11.25
C ILE A 188 12.98 9.81 11.27
N LEU A 189 13.66 9.80 10.12
CA LEU A 189 15.01 9.27 9.99
C LEU A 189 16.02 10.07 10.84
N ARG A 190 15.91 11.40 10.86
CA ARG A 190 16.74 12.26 11.72
C ARG A 190 16.53 11.96 13.20
N ARG A 191 15.27 11.83 13.63
CA ARG A 191 14.92 11.46 15.01
C ARG A 191 15.43 10.08 15.42
N LYS A 192 15.73 9.21 14.45
CA LYS A 192 16.35 7.89 14.65
C LYS A 192 17.86 7.88 14.47
N ASN A 193 18.50 9.05 14.44
CA ASN A 193 19.95 9.20 14.32
C ASN A 193 20.53 8.51 13.07
N VAL A 194 19.75 8.46 11.99
CA VAL A 194 20.26 8.01 10.69
C VAL A 194 21.26 9.06 10.18
N PRO A 195 22.46 8.66 9.70
CA PRO A 195 23.45 9.59 9.17
C PRO A 195 22.91 10.49 8.05
N GLU A 196 23.22 11.79 8.09
CA GLU A 196 22.63 12.79 7.17
C GLU A 196 23.01 12.55 5.70
N ASN A 197 24.15 11.90 5.42
CA ASN A 197 24.52 11.47 4.08
C ASN A 197 23.54 10.41 3.53
N TYR A 198 23.08 9.47 4.37
CA TYR A 198 22.06 8.48 4.00
C TYR A 198 20.69 9.15 3.82
N ILE A 199 20.32 10.05 4.73
CA ILE A 199 19.07 10.82 4.65
C ILE A 199 19.02 11.64 3.35
N SER A 200 20.11 12.33 3.02
CA SER A 200 20.23 13.12 1.80
C SER A 200 20.08 12.25 0.55
N LYS A 201 20.72 11.07 0.53
CA LYS A 201 20.60 10.11 -0.56
C LYS A 201 19.16 9.58 -0.70
N ILE A 202 18.51 9.21 0.39
CA ILE A 202 17.10 8.78 0.40
C ILE A 202 16.19 9.89 -0.15
N LYS A 203 16.28 11.09 0.41
CA LYS A 203 15.46 12.24 0.01
C LYS A 203 15.60 12.52 -1.49
N LEU A 204 16.84 12.59 -1.99
CA LEU A 204 17.11 12.81 -3.40
C LEU A 204 16.51 11.72 -4.28
N ASN A 205 16.64 10.45 -3.88
CA ASN A 205 16.10 9.35 -4.68
C ASN A 205 14.57 9.33 -4.65
N LEU A 206 13.91 9.53 -3.51
CA LEU A 206 12.45 9.56 -3.43
C LEU A 206 11.83 10.72 -4.22
N LEU A 207 12.52 11.85 -4.31
CA LEU A 207 12.07 13.01 -5.10
C LEU A 207 12.40 12.89 -6.59
N LYS A 208 13.52 12.24 -6.96
CA LYS A 208 13.93 12.08 -8.37
C LYS A 208 13.31 10.86 -9.05
N SER A 209 12.96 9.83 -8.29
CA SER A 209 12.57 8.55 -8.88
C SER A 209 11.18 8.62 -9.52
N GLU A 210 11.19 8.80 -10.82
CA GLU A 210 10.26 8.11 -11.69
C GLU A 210 10.74 6.65 -11.74
N THR A 211 10.20 5.78 -10.86
CA THR A 211 10.47 4.33 -10.97
C THR A 211 10.12 3.86 -12.39
N LYS A 212 10.67 2.75 -12.88
CA LYS A 212 10.25 2.15 -14.18
C LYS A 212 8.73 1.95 -14.32
N HIS A 213 8.01 1.87 -13.19
CA HIS A 213 6.54 1.81 -13.10
C HIS A 213 5.84 3.17 -12.91
N SER A 214 6.56 4.29 -13.06
CA SER A 214 6.02 5.64 -12.91
C SER A 214 5.20 5.97 -14.15
N THR A 215 3.89 5.81 -14.03
CA THR A 215 2.95 5.99 -15.13
C THR A 215 2.45 7.44 -15.25
N HIS A 216 3.09 8.40 -14.56
CA HIS A 216 2.59 9.77 -14.35
C HIS A 216 2.48 10.60 -15.64
N SER A 217 3.29 10.32 -16.67
CA SER A 217 3.42 11.18 -17.86
C SER A 217 2.81 10.61 -19.15
N SER A 218 2.21 9.41 -19.13
CA SER A 218 1.68 8.81 -20.36
C SER A 218 0.29 9.37 -20.70
N LYS A 219 0.01 9.58 -22.00
CA LYS A 219 -1.34 9.92 -22.48
C LYS A 219 -2.41 8.95 -21.96
N PHE A 220 -2.02 7.69 -21.77
CA PHE A 220 -2.87 6.65 -21.19
C PHE A 220 -3.31 6.94 -19.76
N ARG A 221 -2.45 7.54 -18.92
CA ARG A 221 -2.85 7.89 -17.55
C ARG A 221 -4.02 8.86 -17.54
N LYS A 222 -3.95 9.94 -18.32
CA LYS A 222 -5.04 10.94 -18.41
C LYS A 222 -6.35 10.32 -18.87
N LEU A 223 -6.29 9.41 -19.86
CA LEU A 223 -7.47 8.69 -20.36
C LEU A 223 -8.07 7.77 -19.29
N VAL A 224 -7.24 7.08 -18.51
CA VAL A 224 -7.69 6.20 -17.43
C VAL A 224 -8.26 7.01 -16.27
N GLU A 225 -7.61 8.11 -15.88
CA GLU A 225 -8.11 9.06 -14.89
C GLU A 225 -9.49 9.61 -15.29
N GLU A 226 -9.66 10.01 -16.55
CA GLU A 226 -10.92 10.51 -17.07
C GLU A 226 -12.02 9.43 -17.02
N LYS A 227 -11.72 8.20 -17.44
CA LYS A 227 -12.66 7.07 -17.35
C LYS A 227 -13.04 6.77 -15.89
N VAL A 228 -12.07 6.72 -14.98
CA VAL A 228 -12.31 6.49 -13.54
C VAL A 228 -13.14 7.63 -12.93
N ARG A 229 -12.95 8.86 -13.39
CA ARG A 229 -13.69 10.04 -12.91
C ARG A 229 -15.13 10.10 -13.43
N ASN A 230 -15.38 9.66 -14.67
CA ASN A 230 -16.64 9.94 -15.35
C ASN A 230 -17.55 8.71 -15.54
N ASP A 231 -17.00 7.49 -15.51
CA ASP A 231 -17.79 6.29 -15.73
C ASP A 231 -18.45 5.80 -14.43
N LYS A 232 -19.78 5.88 -14.39
CA LYS A 232 -20.58 5.50 -13.21
C LYS A 232 -20.39 4.05 -12.77
N ILE A 233 -20.22 3.11 -13.72
CA ILE A 233 -20.03 1.70 -13.39
C ILE A 233 -18.68 1.50 -12.73
N ILE A 234 -17.63 2.12 -13.28
CA ILE A 234 -16.28 2.05 -12.71
C ILE A 234 -16.32 2.57 -11.26
N ARG A 235 -16.87 3.76 -11.07
CA ARG A 235 -16.97 4.39 -9.75
C ARG A 235 -17.78 3.58 -8.77
N GLU A 236 -18.94 3.05 -9.15
CA GLU A 236 -19.76 2.20 -8.28
C GLU A 236 -18.97 1.02 -7.70
N TYR A 237 -18.20 0.32 -8.54
CA TYR A 237 -17.37 -0.79 -8.07
C TYR A 237 -16.20 -0.32 -7.21
N LEU A 238 -15.54 0.80 -7.56
CA LEU A 238 -14.46 1.34 -6.75
C LEU A 238 -14.95 1.77 -5.36
N HIS A 239 -16.14 2.34 -5.23
CA HIS A 239 -16.74 2.60 -3.92
C HIS A 239 -16.99 1.30 -3.15
N LYS A 240 -17.60 0.29 -3.79
CA LYS A 240 -17.84 -1.03 -3.16
C LYS A 240 -16.55 -1.70 -2.65
N ILE A 241 -15.44 -1.50 -3.36
CA ILE A 241 -14.15 -2.09 -3.03
C ILE A 241 -13.42 -1.29 -1.94
N TYR A 242 -13.35 0.03 -2.09
CA TYR A 242 -12.41 0.88 -1.34
C TYR A 242 -13.05 1.84 -0.36
N PHE A 243 -14.39 1.98 -0.29
CA PHE A 243 -15.01 2.96 0.60
C PHE A 243 -14.56 2.79 2.06
N TYR A 244 -14.28 1.55 2.45
CA TYR A 244 -13.77 1.22 3.79
C TYR A 244 -12.39 1.87 4.10
N ASP A 245 -11.53 2.05 3.10
CA ASP A 245 -10.26 2.74 3.27
C ASP A 245 -10.47 4.21 3.68
N TYR A 246 -11.44 4.91 3.07
CA TYR A 246 -11.74 6.30 3.41
C TYR A 246 -12.33 6.47 4.82
N LEU A 247 -12.93 5.42 5.38
CA LEU A 247 -13.44 5.44 6.76
C LEU A 247 -12.33 5.22 7.78
N VAL A 248 -11.38 4.32 7.47
CA VAL A 248 -10.23 4.05 8.35
C VAL A 248 -9.21 5.16 8.29
N PHE A 249 -9.01 5.78 7.12
CA PHE A 249 -7.99 6.80 6.90
C PHE A 249 -8.65 8.17 6.66
N PRO A 250 -8.93 8.95 7.72
CA PRO A 250 -9.42 10.33 7.59
C PRO A 250 -8.44 11.25 6.86
N GLU A 251 -7.20 10.82 6.63
CA GLU A 251 -6.24 11.54 5.81
C GLU A 251 -6.60 11.57 4.31
N PHE A 252 -7.51 10.69 3.85
CA PHE A 252 -7.99 10.72 2.47
C PHE A 252 -9.13 11.72 2.29
N ASP A 253 -9.03 12.54 1.24
CA ASP A 253 -10.14 13.38 0.81
C ASP A 253 -11.30 12.49 0.30
N ARG A 254 -12.53 12.91 0.56
CA ARG A 254 -13.75 12.25 0.09
C ARG A 254 -14.55 13.11 -0.87
N ALA A 255 -14.14 14.36 -1.10
CA ALA A 255 -14.89 15.31 -1.92
C ALA A 255 -15.07 14.82 -3.37
N HIS A 256 -14.14 14.02 -3.89
CA HIS A 256 -14.19 13.46 -5.23
C HIS A 256 -15.06 12.21 -5.36
N LEU A 257 -15.62 11.66 -4.27
CA LEU A 257 -16.47 10.47 -4.30
C LEU A 257 -17.90 10.80 -4.76
N ASP A 258 -18.65 9.78 -5.19
CA ASP A 258 -20.07 9.95 -5.54
C ASP A 258 -20.92 10.00 -4.27
N PRO A 259 -22.05 10.73 -4.25
CA PRO A 259 -23.07 10.53 -3.22
C PRO A 259 -23.54 9.05 -3.18
N PRO A 260 -23.70 8.44 -1.99
CA PRO A 260 -23.58 9.06 -0.66
C PRO A 260 -22.17 9.05 -0.05
N TYR A 261 -21.17 8.52 -0.73
CA TYR A 261 -19.83 8.28 -0.21
C TYR A 261 -18.99 9.55 0.06
N ASN A 262 -19.33 10.68 -0.57
CA ASN A 262 -18.69 11.97 -0.32
C ASN A 262 -19.27 12.73 0.88
N MET A 263 -20.41 12.28 1.43
CA MET A 263 -21.07 12.97 2.53
C MET A 263 -20.60 12.40 3.87
N SER A 264 -20.17 13.29 4.76
CA SER A 264 -20.05 13.01 6.20
C SER A 264 -21.45 12.86 6.81
N ASN A 265 -22.14 11.75 6.53
CA ASN A 265 -23.39 11.41 7.20
C ASN A 265 -23.07 10.52 8.39
N SER A 266 -23.22 11.04 9.61
CA SER A 266 -22.89 10.34 10.85
C SER A 266 -23.57 8.97 10.95
N SER A 267 -24.82 8.83 10.51
CA SER A 267 -25.54 7.54 10.56
C SER A 267 -25.02 6.52 9.54
N PHE A 268 -24.65 6.98 8.33
CA PHE A 268 -24.07 6.14 7.29
C PHE A 268 -22.67 5.68 7.70
N ASP A 269 -21.82 6.63 8.12
CA ASP A 269 -20.46 6.35 8.57
C ASP A 269 -20.46 5.48 9.84
N GLU A 270 -21.40 5.69 10.77
CA GLU A 270 -21.55 4.88 12.00
C GLU A 270 -21.94 3.44 11.70
N LYS A 271 -22.78 3.18 10.69
CA LYS A 271 -23.09 1.80 10.26
C LYS A 271 -21.81 1.06 9.83
N TYR A 272 -21.03 1.66 8.93
CA TYR A 272 -19.80 1.03 8.44
C TYR A 272 -18.72 0.95 9.52
N ARG A 273 -18.68 1.91 10.46
CA ARG A 273 -17.80 1.88 11.62
C ARG A 273 -18.16 0.76 12.60
N LYS A 274 -19.45 0.55 12.88
CA LYS A 274 -19.92 -0.60 13.68
C LYS A 274 -19.62 -1.94 13.01
N ASP A 275 -19.82 -2.02 11.69
CA ASP A 275 -19.43 -3.22 10.93
C ASP A 275 -17.93 -3.51 11.09
N TYR A 276 -17.09 -2.47 11.10
CA TYR A 276 -15.65 -2.62 11.35
C TYR A 276 -15.29 -3.01 12.77
N GLU A 277 -15.86 -2.36 13.78
CA GLU A 277 -15.61 -2.70 15.19
C GLU A 277 -16.02 -4.14 15.48
N ASN A 278 -17.13 -4.61 14.88
CA ASN A 278 -17.54 -6.01 14.95
C ASN A 278 -16.57 -6.95 14.24
N ILE A 279 -16.00 -6.54 13.10
CA ILE A 279 -14.95 -7.30 12.42
C ILE A 279 -13.70 -7.42 13.30
N ILE A 280 -13.24 -6.32 13.91
CA ILE A 280 -12.09 -6.32 14.83
C ILE A 280 -12.33 -7.32 15.97
N ARG A 281 -13.47 -7.19 16.66
CA ARG A 281 -13.83 -8.04 17.79
C ARG A 281 -13.85 -9.52 17.42
N ASN A 282 -14.49 -9.87 16.30
CA ASN A 282 -14.54 -11.25 15.83
C ASN A 282 -13.16 -11.80 15.42
N GLN A 283 -12.22 -10.95 14.97
CA GLN A 283 -10.84 -11.38 14.68
C GLN A 283 -10.02 -11.58 15.95
N GLU A 284 -10.23 -10.78 16.99
CA GLU A 284 -9.62 -11.00 18.31
C GLU A 284 -10.09 -12.34 18.90
N ASP A 285 -11.39 -12.63 18.85
CA ASP A 285 -11.97 -13.90 19.31
C ASP A 285 -11.41 -15.11 18.55
N LEU A 286 -11.28 -15.02 17.22
CA LEU A 286 -10.66 -16.08 16.39
C LEU A 286 -9.16 -16.26 16.65
N SER A 287 -8.46 -15.22 17.12
CA SER A 287 -7.05 -15.29 17.50
C SER A 287 -6.85 -15.89 18.89
N MET A 288 -7.79 -15.69 19.81
CA MET A 288 -7.77 -16.30 21.14
C MET A 288 -8.10 -17.80 21.11
N LEU A 289 -8.87 -18.27 20.12
CA LEU A 289 -9.17 -19.69 19.91
C LEU A 289 -8.02 -20.49 19.27
N LYS A 290 -6.91 -19.83 18.91
CA LYS A 290 -5.72 -20.45 18.30
C LYS A 290 -4.52 -20.55 19.26
N ASN A 291 -4.70 -20.13 20.51
CA ASN A 291 -3.79 -20.40 21.63
C ASN A 291 -4.38 -21.51 22.51
#